data_AF-A0A9Q1K602-F1
#
_entry.id   AF-A0A9Q1K602-F1
#
_cell.length_a   1.000
_cell.length_b   1.000
_cell.length_c   1.000
_cell.angle_alpha   90.00
_cell.angle_beta   90.00
_cell.angle_gamma   90.00
#
_symmetry.space_group_name_H-M   'P 1'
#
loop_
_entity.id
_entity.type
_entity.pdbx_description
1 polymer ?
#
loop_
_entity_poly.entity_id
_entity_poly.type
_entity_poly.pdbx_seq_one_letter_code
_entity_poly.pdbx_strand_id
1 'polypeptide(L)'
;MVALNVDGGCEEGDLNGGAFLLMSCVGVGLADKLNTVVSALSGGMKRKLSLGIALIGNSKVIILDEPTSGMDPYSMRLTWQLIKRIKKGRIVLLTTHSMDEAEVLGDRIAIMANGSLKCCGRFLLVQLASLNDTCEHSLFLKHQYGVGYTLTLVKTAAGASLATDIVHRHIPLAEVVSEVGTEISFKLPLASSSCFEAMFWEIESCMKRSASTLVTAATEEYPGIESYGISVTTLEEVFLRVAGCDFDEPGCVEQEKIFPAPGASQADEYCVPKKFPCAKLSRNFYGFIMIMCRTVRRSCELFFAAVCCFINFISMRCCCTSVLSRSDFWQHSKALLKKRARSARRDQKTIVFQLVIPAVFLLFGLLLLKLKPHPDQQAVMFTTSNFNPLLYGGGGAPIPFDLSYSISKKIASYIDGGWIQEFKPSAYRFPDSEKALADAIGAAGPSLGPKLLSMSEFLMSTLNETYQSRYGAIVMDEQNEDGSLGYTVLHNSSCQHAAPTYINLMNSAILRLATSNRNMTIHTRNHPLPMTKSQHLQHHDLDAFSAAIIVTIAFSFIPASFAVPIVKEREVKAKHQQLLSGVSILSYWASTYLWDFISFLLPSSFAIAFFYIFGKHCPLLPNFFA
;
A
#
# COMPACT_ATOMS: atom_id res chain seq x y z
N MET A 1 7.47 -25.02 8.16
CA MET A 1 8.11 -26.34 8.32
C MET A 1 9.60 -26.11 8.50
N VAL A 2 10.11 -26.35 9.70
CA VAL A 2 11.54 -26.38 9.98
C VAL A 2 11.84 -27.83 10.33
N ALA A 3 12.38 -28.59 9.38
CA ALA A 3 12.94 -29.89 9.70
C ALA A 3 14.40 -29.66 10.07
N LEU A 4 14.71 -29.73 11.37
CA LEU A 4 16.05 -29.47 11.88
C LEU A 4 16.84 -30.78 11.92
N ASN A 5 17.97 -30.77 11.22
CA ASN A 5 19.02 -31.75 11.43
C ASN A 5 19.87 -31.28 12.61
N VAL A 6 19.85 -32.01 13.72
CA VAL A 6 20.52 -31.61 14.96
C VAL A 6 22.01 -32.01 14.97
N ASP A 7 22.43 -32.97 14.13
CA ASP A 7 23.77 -33.60 14.23
C ASP A 7 24.46 -33.90 12.87
N GLY A 8 24.34 -33.03 11.85
CA GLY A 8 25.01 -33.28 10.56
C GLY A 8 25.58 -32.06 9.88
N GLY A 9 26.92 -31.94 9.87
CA GLY A 9 27.62 -31.15 8.86
C GLY A 9 27.70 -31.93 7.55
N CYS A 10 27.20 -31.36 6.45
CA CYS A 10 27.54 -31.87 5.12
C CYS A 10 28.97 -31.44 4.81
N GLU A 11 29.94 -32.34 4.97
CA GLU A 11 31.28 -32.11 4.42
C GLU A 11 31.25 -32.25 2.89
N GLU A 12 31.86 -31.28 2.20
CA GLU A 12 31.87 -31.10 0.74
C GLU A 12 32.58 -32.23 -0.05
N GLY A 13 33.12 -33.24 0.63
CA GLY A 13 33.95 -34.30 0.04
C GLY A 13 33.23 -35.55 -0.46
N ASP A 14 31.95 -35.76 -0.11
CA ASP A 14 31.23 -36.99 -0.47
C ASP A 14 30.31 -36.74 -1.68
N LEU A 15 30.85 -36.96 -2.88
CA LEU A 15 30.19 -36.85 -4.20
C LEU A 15 28.97 -37.79 -4.41
N ASN A 16 28.41 -38.35 -3.35
CA ASN A 16 27.17 -39.13 -3.32
C ASN A 16 25.91 -38.31 -2.97
N GLY A 17 26.05 -37.00 -2.68
CA GLY A 17 24.91 -36.13 -2.31
C GLY A 17 23.76 -36.13 -3.34
N GLY A 18 24.07 -36.22 -4.64
CA GLY A 18 23.06 -36.31 -5.70
C GLY A 18 22.29 -37.64 -5.71
N ALA A 19 22.97 -38.77 -5.47
CA ALA A 19 22.36 -40.09 -5.40
C ALA A 19 21.48 -40.26 -4.15
N PHE A 20 21.90 -39.68 -3.02
CA PHE A 20 21.14 -39.70 -1.78
C PHE A 20 19.91 -38.79 -1.84
N LEU A 21 20.00 -37.66 -2.56
CA LEU A 21 18.87 -36.77 -2.83
C LEU A 21 17.90 -37.42 -3.82
N LEU A 22 18.38 -38.15 -4.84
CA LEU A 22 17.55 -38.96 -5.72
C LEU A 22 16.83 -40.07 -4.94
N MET A 23 17.53 -40.80 -4.07
CA MET A 23 16.97 -41.88 -3.26
C MET A 23 15.96 -41.35 -2.23
N SER A 24 16.20 -40.17 -1.67
CA SER A 24 15.26 -39.48 -0.78
C SER A 24 14.02 -39.00 -1.53
N CYS A 25 14.18 -38.38 -2.72
CA CYS A 25 13.07 -37.94 -3.56
C CYS A 25 12.21 -39.10 -4.09
N VAL A 26 12.83 -40.25 -4.40
CA VAL A 26 12.12 -41.51 -4.70
C VAL A 26 11.37 -42.01 -3.46
N GLY A 27 12.00 -41.95 -2.28
CA GLY A 27 11.39 -42.33 -1.01
C GLY A 27 10.16 -41.50 -0.61
N VAL A 28 10.11 -40.22 -0.97
CA VAL A 28 8.95 -39.34 -0.71
C VAL A 28 7.97 -39.24 -1.90
N GLY A 29 8.13 -40.05 -2.94
CA GLY A 29 7.19 -40.09 -4.07
C GLY A 29 7.18 -38.81 -4.92
N LEU A 30 8.36 -38.21 -5.12
CA LEU A 30 8.57 -36.99 -5.92
C LEU A 30 9.43 -37.25 -7.18
N ALA A 31 9.64 -38.51 -7.55
CA ALA A 31 10.49 -38.92 -8.67
C ALA A 31 10.10 -38.24 -10.01
N ASP A 32 8.81 -38.11 -10.28
CA ASP A 32 8.30 -37.52 -11.54
C ASP A 32 8.50 -36.00 -11.63
N LYS A 33 8.96 -35.35 -10.56
CA LYS A 33 9.10 -33.89 -10.44
C LYS A 33 10.52 -33.43 -10.11
N LEU A 34 11.53 -34.28 -10.31
CA LEU A 34 12.95 -33.98 -10.03
C LEU A 34 13.45 -32.71 -10.74
N ASN A 35 13.05 -32.50 -12.01
CA ASN A 35 13.50 -31.36 -12.81
C ASN A 35 12.56 -30.14 -12.72
N THR A 36 11.64 -30.11 -11.75
CA THR A 36 10.69 -29.01 -11.57
C THR A 36 11.17 -28.04 -10.50
N VAL A 37 11.09 -26.74 -10.76
CA VAL A 37 11.46 -25.70 -9.78
C VAL A 37 10.52 -25.76 -8.57
N VAL A 38 11.08 -25.62 -7.36
CA VAL A 38 10.34 -25.71 -6.08
C VAL A 38 9.13 -24.77 -6.03
N SER A 39 9.21 -23.57 -6.62
CA SER A 39 8.09 -22.61 -6.65
C SER A 39 6.82 -23.20 -7.30
N ALA A 40 6.98 -24.05 -8.31
CA ALA A 40 5.89 -24.69 -9.06
C ALA A 40 5.31 -25.95 -8.38
N LEU A 41 5.89 -26.43 -7.29
CA LEU A 41 5.37 -27.57 -6.52
C LEU A 41 4.14 -27.15 -5.69
N SER A 42 3.18 -28.08 -5.53
CA SER A 42 2.03 -27.90 -4.63
C SER A 42 2.47 -27.80 -3.16
N GLY A 43 1.60 -27.27 -2.30
CA GLY A 43 1.91 -27.18 -0.86
C GLY A 43 2.28 -28.53 -0.23
N GLY A 44 1.52 -29.59 -0.55
CA GLY A 44 1.82 -30.95 -0.08
C GLY A 44 3.13 -31.49 -0.64
N MET A 45 3.44 -31.23 -1.92
CA MET A 45 4.72 -31.64 -2.54
C MET A 45 5.93 -30.92 -1.91
N LYS A 46 5.79 -29.63 -1.57
CA LYS A 46 6.84 -28.88 -0.85
C LYS A 46 7.11 -29.47 0.53
N ARG A 47 6.08 -29.91 1.25
CA ARG A 47 6.24 -30.60 2.55
C ARG A 47 6.92 -31.95 2.41
N LYS A 48 6.55 -32.75 1.39
CA LYS A 48 7.24 -34.00 1.06
C LYS A 48 8.72 -33.77 0.76
N LEU A 49 9.03 -32.75 -0.05
CA LEU A 49 10.42 -32.37 -0.34
C LEU A 49 11.17 -31.96 0.93
N SER A 50 10.54 -31.16 1.81
CA SER A 50 11.13 -30.76 3.10
C SER A 50 11.42 -31.96 4.01
N LEU A 51 10.54 -32.96 4.04
CA LEU A 51 10.81 -34.22 4.74
C LEU A 51 11.97 -34.96 4.09
N GLY A 52 12.02 -35.02 2.76
CA GLY A 52 13.13 -35.61 2.01
C GLY A 52 14.48 -34.98 2.38
N ILE A 53 14.54 -33.64 2.41
CA ILE A 53 15.76 -32.89 2.77
C ILE A 53 16.23 -33.22 4.20
N ALA A 54 15.29 -33.34 5.14
CA ALA A 54 15.60 -33.70 6.53
C ALA A 54 16.26 -35.09 6.68
N LEU A 55 16.02 -35.98 5.72
CA LEU A 55 16.50 -37.36 5.74
C LEU A 55 17.86 -37.55 5.09
N ILE A 56 18.30 -36.59 4.28
CA ILE A 56 19.56 -36.66 3.53
C ILE A 56 20.76 -36.80 4.48
N GLY A 57 20.73 -36.11 5.61
CA GLY A 57 21.84 -36.07 6.56
C GLY A 57 22.01 -37.31 7.46
N ASN A 58 21.23 -38.38 7.27
CA ASN A 58 21.25 -39.58 8.13
C ASN A 58 21.26 -39.29 9.65
N SER A 59 20.49 -38.28 10.07
CA SER A 59 20.51 -37.76 11.44
C SER A 59 20.04 -38.80 12.46
N LYS A 60 20.69 -38.84 13.62
CA LYS A 60 20.26 -39.67 14.77
C LYS A 60 18.98 -39.14 15.42
N VAL A 61 18.80 -37.82 15.41
CA VAL A 61 17.63 -37.12 15.94
C VAL A 61 17.02 -36.26 14.83
N ILE A 62 15.71 -36.41 14.60
CA ILE A 62 14.95 -35.67 13.59
C ILE A 62 13.75 -35.01 14.26
N ILE A 63 13.57 -33.70 14.06
CA ILE A 63 12.42 -32.94 14.55
C ILE A 63 11.51 -32.61 13.37
N LEU A 64 10.26 -33.03 13.43
CA LEU A 64 9.24 -32.83 12.39
C LEU A 64 8.08 -32.01 12.96
N ASP A 65 7.89 -30.80 12.41
CA ASP A 65 6.78 -29.93 12.77
C ASP A 65 5.66 -29.97 11.73
N GLU A 66 4.52 -30.54 12.11
CA GLU A 66 3.31 -30.77 11.30
C GLU A 66 3.60 -31.29 9.87
N PRO A 67 4.25 -32.45 9.72
CA PRO A 67 4.77 -32.89 8.44
C PRO A 67 3.67 -33.18 7.41
N THR A 68 2.45 -33.52 7.83
CA THR A 68 1.37 -33.95 6.91
C THR A 68 0.23 -32.93 6.72
N SER A 69 0.26 -31.80 7.42
CA SER A 69 -0.81 -30.80 7.30
C SER A 69 -0.93 -30.28 5.85
N GLY A 70 -2.15 -30.03 5.38
CA GLY A 70 -2.39 -29.61 3.99
C GLY A 70 -1.96 -30.59 2.88
N MET A 71 -1.69 -31.86 3.20
CA MET A 71 -1.59 -32.95 2.22
C MET A 71 -2.96 -33.61 1.99
N ASP A 72 -3.14 -34.25 0.83
CA ASP A 72 -4.30 -35.11 0.59
C ASP A 72 -4.19 -36.41 1.44
N PRO A 73 -5.33 -37.07 1.77
CA PRO A 73 -5.33 -38.25 2.64
C PRO A 73 -4.43 -39.39 2.14
N TYR A 74 -4.27 -39.55 0.83
CA TYR A 74 -3.43 -40.58 0.25
C TYR A 74 -1.93 -40.26 0.44
N SER A 75 -1.52 -39.05 0.10
CA SER A 75 -0.16 -38.55 0.34
C SER A 75 0.24 -38.55 1.82
N MET A 76 -0.70 -38.23 2.72
CA MET A 76 -0.50 -38.28 4.16
C MET A 76 -0.16 -39.70 4.61
N ARG A 77 -0.96 -40.70 4.21
CA ARG A 77 -0.72 -42.12 4.56
C ARG A 77 0.63 -42.63 4.05
N LEU A 78 1.03 -42.26 2.83
CA LEU A 78 2.35 -42.60 2.29
C LEU A 78 3.49 -41.99 3.12
N THR A 79 3.30 -40.74 3.56
CA THR A 79 4.26 -40.03 4.41
C THR A 79 4.37 -40.70 5.78
N TRP A 80 3.26 -41.13 6.37
CA TRP A 80 3.25 -41.90 7.62
C TRP A 80 4.03 -43.22 7.48
N GLN A 81 3.81 -43.97 6.39
CA GLN A 81 4.56 -45.21 6.12
C GLN A 81 6.06 -44.96 5.94
N LEU A 82 6.44 -43.81 5.37
CA LEU A 82 7.83 -43.40 5.25
C LEU A 82 8.43 -43.10 6.64
N ILE A 83 7.76 -42.28 7.46
CA ILE A 83 8.20 -41.96 8.84
C ILE A 83 8.34 -43.23 9.68
N LYS A 84 7.39 -44.17 9.60
CA LYS A 84 7.47 -45.48 10.29
C LYS A 84 8.73 -46.27 9.90
N ARG A 85 9.14 -46.22 8.64
CA ARG A 85 10.35 -46.90 8.16
C ARG A 85 11.62 -46.22 8.69
N ILE A 86 11.65 -44.88 8.69
CA ILE A 86 12.80 -44.07 9.14
C ILE A 86 13.01 -44.14 10.64
N LYS A 87 11.93 -44.28 11.41
CA LYS A 87 11.93 -44.37 12.87
C LYS A 87 12.82 -45.49 13.42
N LYS A 88 13.07 -46.56 12.65
CA LYS A 88 13.92 -47.68 13.09
C LYS A 88 15.37 -47.20 13.29
N GLY A 89 15.83 -47.20 14.55
CA GLY A 89 17.20 -46.82 14.92
C GLY A 89 17.45 -45.31 15.00
N ARG A 90 16.41 -44.47 14.99
CA ARG A 90 16.51 -43.00 15.10
C ARG A 90 15.48 -42.46 16.10
N ILE A 91 15.75 -41.28 16.67
CA ILE A 91 14.78 -40.55 17.49
C ILE A 91 14.05 -39.56 16.58
N VAL A 92 12.72 -39.68 16.50
CA VAL A 92 11.87 -38.75 15.75
C VAL A 92 10.95 -38.03 16.72
N LEU A 93 11.12 -36.72 16.88
CA LEU A 93 10.20 -35.86 17.62
C LEU A 93 9.22 -35.24 16.63
N LEU A 94 7.94 -35.52 16.82
CA LEU A 94 6.86 -35.10 15.93
C LEU A 94 5.88 -34.20 16.68
N THR A 95 5.58 -33.02 16.15
CA THR A 95 4.44 -32.20 16.58
C THR A 95 3.33 -32.29 15.55
N THR A 96 2.11 -32.55 16.01
CA THR A 96 0.92 -32.63 15.16
C THR A 96 -0.32 -32.22 15.94
N HIS A 97 -1.28 -31.63 15.22
CA HIS A 97 -2.65 -31.41 15.72
C HIS A 97 -3.60 -32.54 15.31
N SER A 98 -3.15 -33.50 14.48
CA SER A 98 -3.95 -34.67 14.09
C SER A 98 -3.73 -35.79 15.09
N MET A 99 -4.80 -36.16 15.81
CA MET A 99 -4.72 -37.24 16.78
C MET A 99 -4.52 -38.61 16.11
N ASP A 100 -5.08 -38.81 14.92
CA ASP A 100 -4.84 -40.01 14.10
C ASP A 100 -3.36 -40.17 13.75
N GLU A 101 -2.68 -39.06 13.40
CA GLU A 101 -1.24 -39.08 13.11
C GLU A 101 -0.42 -39.45 14.35
N ALA A 102 -0.77 -38.88 15.51
CA ALA A 102 -0.11 -39.18 16.77
C ALA A 102 -0.31 -40.64 17.20
N GLU A 103 -1.52 -41.17 17.03
CA GLU A 103 -1.87 -42.57 17.34
C GLU A 103 -1.14 -43.56 16.41
N VAL A 104 -1.04 -43.24 15.11
CA VAL A 104 -0.42 -44.13 14.14
C VAL A 104 1.12 -44.12 14.24
N LEU A 105 1.75 -42.98 14.56
CA LEU A 105 3.21 -42.81 14.52
C LEU A 105 3.90 -42.85 15.90
N GLY A 106 3.21 -42.48 16.97
CA GLY A 106 3.81 -42.26 18.29
C GLY A 106 4.18 -43.55 19.04
N ASP A 107 5.41 -43.63 19.56
CA ASP A 107 5.75 -44.59 20.65
C ASP A 107 5.41 -44.04 22.03
N ARG A 108 5.57 -42.72 22.16
CA ARG A 108 5.24 -41.92 23.33
C ARG A 108 4.48 -40.71 22.85
N ILE A 109 3.34 -40.46 23.47
CA ILE A 109 2.51 -39.30 23.17
C ILE A 109 2.57 -38.39 24.38
N ALA A 110 2.84 -37.11 24.12
CA ALA A 110 2.83 -36.07 25.13
C ALA A 110 1.83 -35.00 24.72
N ILE A 111 0.90 -34.67 25.62
CA ILE A 111 -0.13 -33.66 25.39
C ILE A 111 0.32 -32.35 26.03
N MET A 112 0.34 -31.29 25.23
CA MET A 112 0.68 -29.95 25.68
C MET A 112 -0.58 -29.06 25.65
N ALA A 113 -0.83 -28.34 26.75
CA ALA A 113 -1.91 -27.36 26.86
C ALA A 113 -1.46 -26.16 27.72
N ASN A 114 -1.87 -24.95 27.33
CA ASN A 114 -1.54 -23.69 28.01
C ASN A 114 -0.04 -23.49 28.31
N GLY A 115 0.84 -23.90 27.39
CA GLY A 115 2.28 -23.76 27.56
C GLY A 115 2.94 -24.81 28.47
N SER A 116 2.17 -25.77 29.00
CA SER A 116 2.65 -26.83 29.91
C SER A 116 2.38 -28.22 29.34
N LEU A 117 3.27 -29.18 29.64
CA LEU A 117 3.05 -30.59 29.32
C LEU A 117 2.07 -31.16 30.36
N LYS A 118 0.88 -31.57 29.94
CA LYS A 118 -0.18 -32.05 30.86
C LYS A 118 -0.12 -33.55 31.09
N CYS A 119 0.21 -34.32 30.06
CA CYS A 119 0.42 -35.75 30.22
C CYS A 119 1.49 -36.27 29.26
N CYS A 120 2.16 -37.34 29.66
CA CYS A 120 3.11 -38.08 28.83
C CYS A 120 2.95 -39.57 29.10
N GLY A 121 2.58 -40.34 28.08
CA GLY A 121 2.39 -41.79 28.19
C GLY A 121 3.36 -42.56 27.31
N ARG A 122 3.84 -43.72 27.78
CA ARG A 122 4.54 -44.70 26.96
C ARG A 122 3.57 -45.80 26.54
N PHE A 123 3.69 -46.28 25.31
CA PHE A 123 3.02 -47.50 24.91
C PHE A 123 3.72 -48.72 25.49
N LEU A 124 3.23 -49.28 26.60
CA LEU A 124 3.70 -50.57 27.10
C LEU A 124 2.58 -51.61 27.13
N LEU A 125 2.87 -52.72 26.45
CA LEU A 125 2.23 -54.03 26.49
C LEU A 125 1.91 -54.47 27.93
N VAL A 126 0.65 -54.77 28.21
CA VAL A 126 0.32 -55.81 29.21
C VAL A 126 0.16 -57.09 28.40
N GLN A 127 1.12 -58.00 28.58
CA GLN A 127 1.07 -59.36 28.07
C GLN A 127 -0.13 -60.10 28.71
N LEU A 128 -1.21 -60.28 27.96
CA LEU A 128 -2.09 -61.44 28.13
C LEU A 128 -2.16 -62.15 26.79
N ALA A 129 -1.47 -63.28 26.72
CA ALA A 129 -1.51 -64.19 25.61
C ALA A 129 -2.93 -64.75 25.47
N SER A 130 -3.72 -64.19 24.56
CA SER A 130 -4.84 -64.90 23.93
C SER A 130 -5.20 -64.25 22.60
N LEU A 131 -4.97 -65.02 21.53
CA LEU A 131 -5.47 -64.95 20.16
C LEU A 131 -5.42 -63.61 19.40
N ASN A 132 -4.47 -63.57 18.44
CA ASN A 132 -4.51 -62.91 17.13
C ASN A 132 -5.56 -61.79 16.94
N ASP A 133 -5.22 -60.57 17.36
CA ASP A 133 -5.64 -59.36 16.66
C ASP A 133 -4.63 -58.22 16.92
N THR A 134 -4.05 -57.69 15.85
CA THR A 134 -3.03 -56.64 15.87
C THR A 134 -3.66 -55.27 16.12
N CYS A 135 -3.86 -54.90 17.38
CA CYS A 135 -4.19 -53.54 17.82
C CYS A 135 -3.46 -53.19 19.12
N GLU A 136 -2.14 -53.33 19.10
CA GLU A 136 -1.28 -52.81 20.16
C GLU A 136 -0.87 -51.38 19.76
N HIS A 137 -0.62 -50.48 20.73
CA HIS A 137 -0.08 -49.13 20.53
C HIS A 137 -0.99 -47.88 20.77
N SER A 138 -2.27 -47.95 21.22
CA SER A 138 -3.04 -46.74 21.67
C SER A 138 -3.83 -46.81 23.02
N LEU A 139 -3.75 -47.92 23.73
CA LEU A 139 -4.51 -48.22 24.96
C LEU A 139 -4.15 -47.47 26.26
N PHE A 140 -2.89 -47.11 26.55
CA PHE A 140 -2.52 -46.60 27.90
C PHE A 140 -3.20 -45.27 28.27
N LEU A 141 -3.10 -44.24 27.41
CA LEU A 141 -3.74 -42.93 27.65
C LEU A 141 -5.27 -43.04 27.62
N LYS A 142 -5.80 -43.87 26.72
CA LYS A 142 -7.24 -44.17 26.63
C LYS A 142 -7.75 -44.94 27.85
N HIS A 143 -6.91 -45.72 28.51
CA HIS A 143 -7.26 -46.44 29.74
C HIS A 143 -7.17 -45.53 30.98
N GLN A 144 -6.14 -44.69 31.09
CA GLN A 144 -5.91 -43.84 32.26
C GLN A 144 -6.82 -42.61 32.28
N TYR A 145 -7.04 -41.98 31.12
CA TYR A 145 -7.79 -40.73 31.00
C TYR A 145 -9.04 -40.85 30.14
N GLY A 146 -9.24 -41.98 29.46
CA GLY A 146 -10.44 -42.22 28.67
C GLY A 146 -11.62 -42.64 29.53
N VAL A 147 -12.81 -42.57 28.94
CA VAL A 147 -14.09 -42.77 29.62
C VAL A 147 -14.69 -44.15 29.35
N GLY A 148 -13.96 -44.97 28.59
CA GLY A 148 -14.36 -46.29 28.13
C GLY A 148 -15.03 -46.26 26.77
N TYR A 149 -16.21 -46.85 26.67
CA TYR A 149 -16.96 -46.92 25.43
C TYR A 149 -18.13 -45.95 25.47
N THR A 150 -18.39 -45.28 24.35
CA THR A 150 -19.58 -44.45 24.19
C THR A 150 -20.57 -45.21 23.33
N LEU A 151 -21.67 -45.66 23.94
CA LEU A 151 -22.79 -46.30 23.28
C LEU A 151 -23.82 -45.25 22.93
N THR A 152 -24.09 -45.07 21.64
CA THR A 152 -25.16 -44.21 21.13
C THR A 152 -26.34 -45.09 20.71
N LEU A 153 -27.53 -44.76 21.21
CA LEU A 153 -28.79 -45.42 20.89
C LEU A 153 -29.73 -44.42 20.25
N VAL A 154 -30.28 -44.77 19.09
CA VAL A 154 -31.36 -44.01 18.45
C VAL A 154 -32.69 -44.63 18.88
N LYS A 155 -33.53 -43.84 19.56
CA LYS A 155 -34.85 -44.21 20.07
C LYS A 155 -35.96 -43.49 19.31
N THR A 156 -37.13 -44.10 19.27
CA THR A 156 -38.39 -43.41 18.95
C THR A 156 -38.78 -42.45 20.08
N ALA A 157 -39.60 -41.43 19.77
CA ALA A 157 -39.90 -40.29 20.67
C ALA A 157 -40.39 -40.66 22.10
N ALA A 158 -40.93 -41.86 22.30
CA ALA A 158 -41.39 -42.36 23.60
C ALA A 158 -40.44 -43.39 24.26
N GLY A 159 -39.28 -43.70 23.67
CA GLY A 159 -38.41 -44.84 24.07
C GLY A 159 -37.26 -44.55 25.03
N ALA A 160 -37.28 -43.39 25.68
CA ALA A 160 -36.21 -42.93 26.57
C ALA A 160 -35.94 -43.87 27.75
N SER A 161 -36.99 -44.23 28.47
CA SER A 161 -36.94 -45.06 29.66
C SER A 161 -36.51 -46.48 29.34
N LEU A 162 -37.07 -47.09 28.29
CA LEU A 162 -36.75 -48.46 27.90
C LEU A 162 -35.28 -48.65 27.53
N ALA A 163 -34.70 -47.73 26.75
CA ALA A 163 -33.28 -47.79 26.38
C ALA A 163 -32.36 -47.66 27.61
N THR A 164 -32.72 -46.78 28.52
CA THR A 164 -31.98 -46.54 29.77
C THR A 164 -32.07 -47.75 30.71
N ASP A 165 -33.25 -48.37 30.83
CA ASP A 165 -33.47 -49.55 31.67
C ASP A 165 -32.68 -50.77 31.18
N ILE A 166 -32.63 -51.00 29.85
CA ILE A 166 -31.88 -52.11 29.25
C ILE A 166 -30.37 -51.96 29.53
N VAL A 167 -29.83 -50.75 29.34
CA VAL A 167 -28.40 -50.47 29.56
C VAL A 167 -28.04 -50.61 31.04
N HIS A 168 -28.82 -50.03 31.96
CA HIS A 168 -28.54 -50.13 33.39
C HIS A 168 -28.74 -51.53 33.97
N ARG A 169 -29.63 -52.36 33.38
CA ARG A 169 -29.80 -53.76 33.79
C ARG A 169 -28.53 -54.60 33.55
N HIS A 170 -27.81 -54.33 32.47
CA HIS A 170 -26.56 -55.05 32.16
C HIS A 170 -25.33 -54.36 32.73
N ILE A 171 -25.33 -53.03 32.75
CA ILE A 171 -24.20 -52.21 33.16
C ILE A 171 -24.72 -51.12 34.12
N PRO A 172 -24.83 -51.43 35.42
CA PRO A 172 -25.35 -50.47 36.41
C PRO A 172 -24.44 -49.24 36.58
N LEU A 173 -23.16 -49.35 36.20
CA LEU A 173 -22.17 -48.27 36.21
C LEU A 173 -22.18 -47.38 34.96
N ALA A 174 -23.13 -47.58 34.03
CA ALA A 174 -23.26 -46.74 32.85
C ALA A 174 -23.72 -45.33 33.23
N GLU A 175 -23.11 -44.29 32.64
CA GLU A 175 -23.50 -42.88 32.85
C GLU A 175 -24.16 -42.33 31.58
N VAL A 176 -25.31 -41.67 31.70
CA VAL A 176 -25.95 -41.00 30.56
C VAL A 176 -25.24 -39.68 30.28
N VAL A 177 -24.60 -39.54 29.11
CA VAL A 177 -23.82 -38.36 28.70
C VAL A 177 -24.70 -37.27 28.12
N SER A 178 -25.61 -37.67 27.24
CA SER A 178 -26.46 -36.74 26.51
C SER A 178 -27.70 -37.46 26.01
N GLU A 179 -28.85 -36.84 26.22
CA GLU A 179 -30.12 -37.25 25.64
C GLU A 179 -30.67 -36.05 24.86
N VAL A 180 -30.61 -36.13 23.54
CA VAL A 180 -31.02 -35.04 22.64
C VAL A 180 -31.92 -35.61 21.55
N GLY A 181 -33.20 -35.24 21.59
CA GLY A 181 -34.19 -35.69 20.60
C GLY A 181 -34.36 -37.21 20.60
N THR A 182 -33.98 -37.83 19.47
CA THR A 182 -34.04 -39.28 19.25
C THR A 182 -32.74 -40.01 19.64
N GLU A 183 -31.68 -39.32 20.06
CA GLU A 183 -30.41 -39.95 20.40
C GLU A 183 -30.12 -39.91 21.90
N ILE A 184 -29.74 -41.07 22.47
CA ILE A 184 -29.22 -41.19 23.84
C ILE A 184 -27.82 -41.77 23.79
N SER A 185 -26.88 -41.10 24.46
CA SER A 185 -25.48 -41.53 24.55
C SER A 185 -25.14 -41.95 25.98
N PHE A 186 -24.57 -43.14 26.15
CA PHE A 186 -24.13 -43.71 27.41
C PHE A 186 -22.60 -43.86 27.41
N LYS A 187 -21.97 -43.53 28.53
CA LYS A 187 -20.59 -43.91 28.86
C LYS A 187 -20.59 -45.24 29.57
N LEU A 188 -19.88 -46.20 29.02
CA LEU A 188 -19.72 -47.55 29.55
C LEU A 188 -18.27 -47.74 30.02
N PRO A 189 -18.03 -48.17 31.27
CA PRO A 189 -16.68 -48.43 31.77
C PRO A 189 -15.95 -49.54 30.98
N LEU A 190 -14.63 -49.42 30.82
CA LEU A 190 -13.80 -50.42 30.13
C LEU A 190 -13.93 -51.84 30.71
N ALA A 191 -14.07 -51.94 32.04
CA ALA A 191 -14.22 -53.21 32.76
C ALA A 191 -15.55 -53.93 32.47
N SER A 192 -16.53 -53.26 31.85
CA SER A 192 -17.85 -53.83 31.55
C SER A 192 -17.94 -54.54 30.20
N SER A 193 -16.81 -54.70 29.48
CA SER A 193 -16.76 -55.30 28.14
C SER A 193 -17.32 -56.72 28.07
N SER A 194 -17.17 -57.52 29.13
CA SER A 194 -17.73 -58.88 29.21
C SER A 194 -19.26 -58.91 29.21
N CYS A 195 -19.92 -57.82 29.60
CA CYS A 195 -21.38 -57.72 29.63
C CYS A 195 -21.97 -57.21 28.31
N PHE A 196 -21.13 -56.82 27.34
CA PHE A 196 -21.58 -56.21 26.09
C PHE A 196 -22.34 -57.19 25.20
N GLU A 197 -21.92 -58.47 25.15
CA GLU A 197 -22.58 -59.48 24.32
C GLU A 197 -24.04 -59.67 24.72
N ALA A 198 -24.31 -59.87 26.01
CA ALA A 198 -25.67 -60.00 26.54
C ALA A 198 -26.51 -58.73 26.32
N MET A 199 -25.92 -57.56 26.54
CA MET A 199 -26.57 -56.27 26.34
C MET A 199 -26.95 -56.04 24.86
N PHE A 200 -26.02 -56.27 23.93
CA PHE A 200 -26.29 -56.12 22.49
C PHE A 200 -27.32 -57.11 21.99
N TRP A 201 -27.30 -58.35 22.49
CA TRP A 201 -28.32 -59.34 22.16
C TRP A 201 -29.72 -58.89 22.59
N GLU A 202 -29.88 -58.29 23.77
CA GLU A 202 -31.16 -57.74 24.23
C GLU A 202 -31.59 -56.52 23.40
N ILE A 203 -30.67 -55.60 23.11
CA ILE A 203 -30.92 -54.43 22.25
C ILE A 203 -31.38 -54.89 20.85
N GLU A 204 -30.66 -55.81 20.21
CA GLU A 204 -31.02 -56.35 18.89
C GLU A 204 -32.34 -57.12 18.91
N SER A 205 -32.64 -57.84 19.99
CA SER A 205 -33.92 -58.55 20.15
C SER A 205 -35.09 -57.56 20.22
N CYS A 206 -34.91 -56.42 20.89
CA CYS A 206 -35.90 -55.34 20.89
C CYS A 206 -36.04 -54.69 19.50
N MET A 207 -34.94 -54.47 18.78
CA MET A 207 -34.96 -53.95 17.40
C MET A 207 -35.72 -54.89 16.43
N LYS A 208 -35.50 -56.20 16.55
CA LYS A 208 -36.18 -57.22 15.71
C LYS A 208 -37.68 -57.31 16.02
N ARG A 209 -38.08 -57.17 17.28
CA ARG A 209 -39.50 -57.15 17.70
C ARG A 209 -40.24 -55.91 17.20
N SER A 210 -39.58 -54.75 17.13
CA SER A 210 -40.15 -53.55 16.51
C SER A 210 -40.32 -53.68 14.98
N ALA A 211 -39.48 -54.49 14.32
CA ALA A 211 -39.59 -54.71 12.86
C ALA A 211 -40.64 -55.77 12.47
N SER A 212 -40.93 -56.76 13.33
CA SER A 212 -41.83 -57.87 13.02
C SER A 212 -43.34 -57.56 13.12
N THR A 213 -43.72 -56.36 13.54
CA THR A 213 -45.13 -56.00 13.81
C THR A 213 -45.68 -55.10 12.70
N LEU A 214 -45.84 -55.65 11.49
CA LEU A 214 -46.61 -55.04 10.40
C LEU A 214 -47.88 -55.84 10.05
N VAL A 215 -48.24 -56.85 10.83
CA VAL A 215 -49.53 -57.54 10.67
C VAL A 215 -50.19 -57.75 12.03
N THR A 216 -51.35 -57.11 12.16
CA THR A 216 -52.44 -57.29 13.13
C THR A 216 -52.34 -56.73 14.57
N ALA A 217 -53.31 -55.82 14.79
CA ALA A 217 -54.06 -55.52 16.01
C ALA A 217 -53.49 -54.50 17.01
N ALA A 218 -54.42 -53.66 17.45
CA ALA A 218 -54.26 -52.43 18.20
C ALA A 218 -53.84 -52.63 19.66
N THR A 219 -53.47 -51.50 20.29
CA THR A 219 -53.21 -51.27 21.72
C THR A 219 -51.91 -51.87 22.29
N GLU A 220 -50.78 -51.22 22.01
CA GLU A 220 -49.85 -50.58 22.97
C GLU A 220 -48.65 -50.05 22.16
N GLU A 221 -48.36 -48.74 22.23
CA GLU A 221 -47.20 -48.15 21.56
C GLU A 221 -45.92 -48.63 22.27
N TYR A 222 -45.29 -49.68 21.76
CA TYR A 222 -43.96 -50.10 22.21
C TYR A 222 -42.90 -49.23 21.53
N PRO A 223 -42.18 -48.37 22.26
CA PRO A 223 -41.18 -47.51 21.65
C PRO A 223 -39.88 -48.30 21.43
N GLY A 224 -39.61 -48.67 20.19
CA GLY A 224 -38.44 -49.45 19.80
C GLY A 224 -37.18 -48.60 19.63
N ILE A 225 -36.03 -49.15 20.03
CA ILE A 225 -34.70 -48.69 19.63
C ILE A 225 -34.58 -48.94 18.11
N GLU A 226 -34.12 -47.95 17.34
CA GLU A 226 -34.01 -48.01 15.87
C GLU A 226 -32.61 -48.43 15.40
N SER A 227 -31.57 -47.95 16.07
CA SER A 227 -30.18 -48.33 15.79
C SER A 227 -29.29 -48.08 17.00
N TYR A 228 -28.15 -48.77 17.05
CA TYR A 228 -27.12 -48.54 18.04
C TYR A 228 -25.75 -48.42 17.39
N GLY A 229 -24.88 -47.61 17.98
CA GLY A 229 -23.49 -47.48 17.62
C GLY A 229 -22.63 -47.53 18.88
N ILE A 230 -21.54 -48.29 18.84
CA ILE A 230 -20.54 -48.26 19.91
C ILE A 230 -19.25 -47.65 19.35
N SER A 231 -18.70 -46.71 20.09
CA SER A 231 -17.41 -46.07 19.79
C SER A 231 -16.48 -46.19 20.99
N VAL A 232 -15.18 -46.29 20.74
CA VAL A 232 -14.15 -46.27 21.77
C VAL A 232 -13.69 -44.84 21.98
N THR A 233 -13.35 -44.46 23.23
CA THR A 233 -12.79 -43.14 23.52
C THR A 233 -11.64 -42.81 22.56
N THR A 234 -11.75 -41.70 21.83
CA THR A 234 -10.71 -41.24 20.90
C THR A 234 -9.62 -40.46 21.65
N LEU A 235 -8.45 -40.32 21.03
CA LEU A 235 -7.39 -39.49 21.61
C LEU A 235 -7.75 -37.98 21.61
N GLU A 236 -8.68 -37.56 20.74
CA GLU A 236 -9.28 -36.21 20.76
C GLU A 236 -10.10 -35.98 22.03
N GLU A 237 -10.92 -36.93 22.44
CA GLU A 237 -11.69 -36.83 23.68
C GLU A 237 -10.77 -36.82 24.92
N VAL A 238 -9.73 -37.66 24.92
CA VAL A 238 -8.70 -37.63 25.97
C VAL A 238 -8.01 -36.26 26.02
N PHE A 239 -7.67 -35.70 24.87
CA PHE A 239 -7.08 -34.36 24.78
C PHE A 239 -8.00 -33.29 25.33
N LEU A 240 -9.27 -33.25 24.90
CA LEU A 240 -10.26 -32.28 25.38
C LEU A 240 -10.47 -32.37 26.90
N ARG A 241 -10.42 -33.59 27.46
CA ARG A 241 -10.53 -33.79 28.90
C ARG A 241 -9.28 -33.33 29.65
N VAL A 242 -8.10 -33.70 29.19
CA VAL A 242 -6.82 -33.30 29.82
C VAL A 242 -6.56 -31.79 29.68
N ALA A 243 -7.01 -31.18 28.59
CA ALA A 243 -6.90 -29.74 28.37
C ALA A 243 -8.02 -28.93 29.06
N GLY A 244 -9.20 -29.53 29.23
CA GLY A 244 -10.39 -28.88 29.83
C GLY A 244 -10.54 -29.07 31.34
N CYS A 245 -9.86 -30.04 31.94
CA CYS A 245 -9.84 -30.26 33.38
C CYS A 245 -8.51 -29.80 33.99
N ASP A 246 -8.56 -28.86 34.93
CA ASP A 246 -7.49 -28.67 35.92
C ASP A 246 -7.50 -29.89 36.84
N PHE A 247 -6.78 -30.95 36.47
CA PHE A 247 -6.57 -32.09 37.36
C PHE A 247 -5.63 -31.66 38.50
N ASP A 248 -6.21 -31.43 39.68
CA ASP A 248 -5.50 -31.54 40.96
C ASP A 248 -5.26 -33.04 41.22
N GLU A 249 -4.01 -33.50 41.14
CA GLU A 249 -3.68 -34.87 41.58
C GLU A 249 -3.84 -34.99 43.10
N PRO A 250 -4.50 -36.04 43.62
CA PRO A 250 -4.30 -36.49 44.98
C PRO A 250 -3.00 -37.32 45.07
N GLY A 251 -1.90 -36.64 45.41
CA GLY A 251 -0.76 -37.16 46.15
C GLY A 251 0.09 -38.27 45.50
N CYS A 252 1.22 -37.88 44.92
CA CYS A 252 2.45 -38.68 44.93
C CYS A 252 3.63 -37.77 45.30
N VAL A 253 4.35 -38.19 46.34
CA VAL A 253 5.49 -37.50 46.94
C VAL A 253 6.72 -37.72 46.07
N GLU A 254 7.29 -36.64 45.52
CA GLU A 254 8.72 -36.60 45.17
C GLU A 254 9.34 -35.26 45.61
N GLN A 255 10.54 -35.39 46.19
CA GLN A 255 11.29 -34.37 46.91
C GLN A 255 11.88 -33.31 45.97
N GLU A 256 11.46 -32.05 46.10
CA GLU A 256 12.19 -30.92 45.52
C GLU A 256 13.37 -30.51 46.42
N LYS A 257 14.58 -30.62 45.85
CA LYS A 257 15.79 -29.96 46.37
C LYS A 257 15.81 -28.50 45.91
N ILE A 258 15.80 -27.61 46.88
CA ILE A 258 15.90 -26.16 46.80
C ILE A 258 17.28 -25.72 46.27
N PHE A 259 17.29 -24.82 45.29
CA PHE A 259 18.33 -23.78 45.17
C PHE A 259 17.68 -22.42 44.90
N PRO A 260 18.08 -21.34 45.61
CA PRO A 260 17.34 -20.08 45.65
C PRO A 260 17.77 -19.09 44.57
N ALA A 261 16.82 -18.33 44.03
CA ALA A 261 17.09 -17.07 43.35
C ALA A 261 16.86 -15.89 44.31
N PRO A 262 17.68 -14.81 44.29
CA PRO A 262 17.61 -13.75 45.29
C PRO A 262 16.52 -12.73 44.98
N GLY A 263 15.67 -12.48 45.99
CA GLY A 263 15.48 -11.19 46.64
C GLY A 263 15.33 -9.93 45.78
N ALA A 264 14.10 -9.42 45.78
CA ALA A 264 13.73 -8.07 45.40
C ALA A 264 14.08 -7.01 46.48
N SER A 265 14.25 -5.76 46.04
CA SER A 265 14.00 -4.53 46.81
C SER A 265 13.74 -3.39 45.80
N GLN A 266 12.47 -3.05 45.54
CA GLN A 266 11.71 -1.88 46.05
C GLN A 266 12.33 -0.50 45.70
N ALA A 267 11.62 0.28 44.87
CA ALA A 267 10.86 1.47 45.32
C ALA A 267 10.30 2.27 44.12
N ASP A 268 8.97 2.40 44.13
CA ASP A 268 8.09 3.53 43.78
C ASP A 268 8.28 4.44 42.54
N GLU A 269 7.13 4.57 41.87
CA GLU A 269 6.43 5.82 41.54
C GLU A 269 6.14 6.13 40.06
N TYR A 270 4.86 6.44 39.85
CA TYR A 270 4.10 6.74 38.64
C TYR A 270 4.82 7.56 37.54
N CYS A 271 4.60 7.19 36.27
CA CYS A 271 4.60 8.15 35.17
C CYS A 271 3.60 7.82 34.03
N VAL A 272 2.57 8.66 33.95
CA VAL A 272 1.67 8.92 32.83
C VAL A 272 2.48 9.41 31.60
N PRO A 273 2.13 9.05 30.35
CA PRO A 273 2.87 9.53 29.19
C PRO A 273 2.64 11.03 28.95
N LYS A 274 3.73 11.81 29.04
CA LYS A 274 3.79 13.24 28.70
C LYS A 274 3.62 13.44 27.20
N LYS A 275 2.64 14.28 26.85
CA LYS A 275 2.46 14.90 25.54
C LYS A 275 3.66 15.81 25.21
N PHE A 276 4.17 15.70 24.00
CA PHE A 276 5.08 16.69 23.41
C PHE A 276 4.33 18.00 23.10
N PRO A 277 4.87 19.18 23.44
CA PRO A 277 4.32 20.46 23.02
C PRO A 277 4.94 20.88 21.69
N CYS A 278 4.13 20.97 20.64
CA CYS A 278 4.51 21.68 19.41
C CYS A 278 3.70 22.98 19.35
N ALA A 279 4.37 24.11 19.56
CA ALA A 279 3.76 25.43 19.53
C ALA A 279 4.24 26.22 18.31
N LYS A 280 3.25 26.86 17.66
CA LYS A 280 3.34 28.05 16.81
C LYS A 280 3.98 27.87 15.42
N LEU A 281 3.22 27.21 14.54
CA LEU A 281 3.08 27.71 13.18
C LEU A 281 1.63 27.57 12.70
N SER A 282 1.04 28.71 12.32
CA SER A 282 -0.16 28.85 11.50
C SER A 282 -1.56 28.74 12.14
N ARG A 283 -1.92 29.79 12.88
CA ARG A 283 -3.32 30.16 13.16
C ARG A 283 -4.11 30.53 11.89
N ASN A 284 -3.41 30.79 10.77
CA ASN A 284 -4.01 31.07 9.46
C ASN A 284 -4.46 29.79 8.72
N PHE A 285 -3.80 28.64 8.93
CA PHE A 285 -4.16 27.37 8.29
C PHE A 285 -5.48 26.80 8.82
N TYR A 286 -5.71 26.90 10.13
CA TYR A 286 -6.98 26.48 10.75
C TYR A 286 -8.18 27.33 10.29
N GLY A 287 -7.96 28.63 10.04
CA GLY A 287 -8.98 29.51 9.45
C GLY A 287 -9.34 29.10 8.02
N PHE A 288 -8.33 28.76 7.21
CA PHE A 288 -8.53 28.29 5.84
C PHE A 288 -9.26 26.93 5.80
N ILE A 289 -8.90 26.00 6.69
CA ILE A 289 -9.58 24.71 6.86
C ILE A 289 -11.03 24.92 7.32
N MET A 290 -11.32 25.86 8.22
CA MET A 290 -12.68 26.13 8.68
C MET A 290 -13.54 26.78 7.58
N ILE A 291 -12.95 27.66 6.76
CA ILE A 291 -13.63 28.25 5.59
C ILE A 291 -13.90 27.18 4.54
N MET A 292 -12.92 26.31 4.26
CA MET A 292 -13.10 25.14 3.39
C MET A 292 -14.18 24.19 3.93
N CYS A 293 -14.20 23.89 5.22
CA CYS A 293 -15.27 23.09 5.83
C CYS A 293 -16.65 23.75 5.72
N ARG A 294 -16.74 25.09 5.79
CA ARG A 294 -18.01 25.82 5.63
C ARG A 294 -18.49 25.87 4.18
N THR A 295 -17.60 26.06 3.21
CA THR A 295 -17.96 25.98 1.78
C THR A 295 -18.26 24.55 1.36
N VAL A 296 -17.48 23.57 1.82
CA VAL A 296 -17.77 22.14 1.61
C VAL A 296 -19.10 21.76 2.25
N ARG A 297 -19.48 22.28 3.42
CA ARG A 297 -20.81 22.02 4.01
C ARG A 297 -21.95 22.55 3.15
N ARG A 298 -21.82 23.76 2.60
CA ARG A 298 -22.83 24.40 1.75
C ARG A 298 -22.93 23.74 0.37
N SER A 299 -21.79 23.36 -0.21
CA SER A 299 -21.73 22.54 -1.41
C SER A 299 -22.30 21.15 -1.15
N CYS A 300 -21.94 20.50 -0.03
CA CYS A 300 -22.51 19.22 0.39
C CYS A 300 -24.02 19.26 0.62
N GLU A 301 -24.61 20.39 1.07
CA GLU A 301 -26.07 20.54 1.16
C GLU A 301 -26.74 20.58 -0.23
N LEU A 302 -26.15 21.28 -1.20
CA LEU A 302 -26.60 21.25 -2.60
C LEU A 302 -26.37 19.88 -3.25
N PHE A 303 -25.29 19.18 -2.91
CA PHE A 303 -25.02 17.82 -3.37
C PHE A 303 -25.92 16.79 -2.69
N PHE A 304 -26.25 16.94 -1.41
CA PHE A 304 -27.22 16.10 -0.72
C PHE A 304 -28.62 16.31 -1.31
N ALA A 305 -28.96 17.56 -1.69
CA ALA A 305 -30.15 17.86 -2.47
C ALA A 305 -30.10 17.25 -3.87
N ALA A 306 -28.96 17.28 -4.58
CA ALA A 306 -28.81 16.65 -5.90
C ALA A 306 -28.86 15.11 -5.84
N VAL A 307 -28.26 14.49 -4.83
CA VAL A 307 -28.32 13.05 -4.56
C VAL A 307 -29.73 12.66 -4.12
N CYS A 308 -30.40 13.45 -3.27
CA CYS A 308 -31.82 13.25 -2.93
C CYS A 308 -32.73 13.45 -4.15
N CYS A 309 -32.45 14.41 -5.03
CA CYS A 309 -33.17 14.60 -6.28
C CYS A 309 -32.91 13.45 -7.26
N PHE A 310 -31.69 12.89 -7.30
CA PHE A 310 -31.37 11.72 -8.12
C PHE A 310 -32.04 10.45 -7.59
N ILE A 311 -32.06 10.27 -6.26
CA ILE A 311 -32.81 9.20 -5.58
C ILE A 311 -34.31 9.38 -5.82
N ASN A 312 -34.82 10.61 -5.73
CA ASN A 312 -36.23 10.94 -6.04
C ASN A 312 -36.54 10.81 -7.54
N PHE A 313 -35.59 11.04 -8.43
CA PHE A 313 -35.74 10.87 -9.89
C PHE A 313 -35.79 9.39 -10.27
N ILE A 314 -34.95 8.56 -9.65
CA ILE A 314 -35.07 7.09 -9.72
C ILE A 314 -36.42 6.63 -9.13
N SER A 315 -36.89 7.28 -8.06
CA SER A 315 -38.19 7.00 -7.45
C SER A 315 -39.38 7.48 -8.28
N MET A 316 -39.24 8.54 -9.09
CA MET A 316 -40.31 9.18 -9.86
C MET A 316 -40.66 8.45 -11.16
N ARG A 317 -39.93 7.38 -11.53
CA ARG A 317 -40.28 6.51 -12.67
C ARG A 317 -41.00 5.22 -12.31
N CYS A 318 -41.42 5.04 -11.05
CA CYS A 318 -42.25 3.91 -10.66
C CYS A 318 -43.36 4.35 -9.67
N CYS A 319 -44.60 4.47 -10.16
CA CYS A 319 -45.82 4.63 -9.35
C CYS A 319 -46.17 3.37 -8.51
N CYS A 320 -45.20 2.74 -7.84
CA CYS A 320 -45.39 1.56 -6.98
C CYS A 320 -44.41 1.60 -5.78
N THR A 321 -44.54 2.60 -4.92
CA THR A 321 -43.61 2.84 -3.79
C THR A 321 -43.74 1.84 -2.63
N SER A 322 -44.73 0.95 -2.63
CA SER A 322 -44.89 -0.12 -1.62
C SER A 322 -44.27 -1.47 -2.02
N VAL A 323 -43.97 -1.69 -3.32
CA VAL A 323 -43.45 -2.98 -3.83
C VAL A 323 -41.92 -3.02 -3.85
N LEU A 324 -41.27 -1.90 -4.16
CA LEU A 324 -39.80 -1.83 -4.28
C LEU A 324 -39.06 -1.90 -2.92
N SER A 325 -39.64 -1.38 -1.84
CA SER A 325 -39.03 -1.44 -0.51
C SER A 325 -39.08 -2.85 0.13
N ARG A 326 -39.91 -3.74 -0.40
CA ARG A 326 -40.05 -5.15 0.05
C ARG A 326 -39.28 -6.15 -0.81
N SER A 327 -38.70 -5.72 -1.93
CA SER A 327 -37.92 -6.60 -2.80
C SER A 327 -36.57 -6.94 -2.15
N ASP A 328 -36.25 -8.23 -2.09
CA ASP A 328 -34.96 -8.75 -1.60
C ASP A 328 -33.78 -8.07 -2.31
N PHE A 329 -33.95 -7.68 -3.58
CA PHE A 329 -32.96 -6.92 -4.34
C PHE A 329 -32.51 -5.63 -3.63
N TRP A 330 -33.46 -4.85 -3.10
CA TRP A 330 -33.17 -3.56 -2.47
C TRP A 330 -32.60 -3.74 -1.07
N GLN A 331 -33.06 -4.75 -0.34
CA GLN A 331 -32.48 -5.12 0.95
C GLN A 331 -31.01 -5.52 0.80
N HIS A 332 -30.70 -6.34 -0.21
CA HIS A 332 -29.34 -6.77 -0.52
C HIS A 332 -28.47 -5.59 -0.96
N SER A 333 -29.00 -4.72 -1.84
CA SER A 333 -28.28 -3.53 -2.31
C SER A 333 -27.96 -2.55 -1.16
N LYS A 334 -28.93 -2.32 -0.26
CA LYS A 334 -28.75 -1.48 0.94
C LYS A 334 -27.73 -2.07 1.92
N ALA A 335 -27.76 -3.38 2.13
CA ALA A 335 -26.78 -4.06 2.98
C ALA A 335 -25.35 -3.94 2.42
N LEU A 336 -25.19 -4.11 1.09
CA LEU A 336 -23.92 -3.94 0.39
C LEU A 336 -23.41 -2.49 0.45
N LEU A 337 -24.28 -1.49 0.29
CA LEU A 337 -23.92 -0.08 0.46
C LEU A 337 -23.42 0.20 1.89
N LYS A 338 -24.12 -0.33 2.91
CA LYS A 338 -23.71 -0.19 4.32
C LYS A 338 -22.37 -0.87 4.60
N LYS A 339 -22.11 -2.04 3.98
CA LYS A 339 -20.81 -2.73 4.04
C LYS A 339 -19.72 -1.85 3.43
N ARG A 340 -19.93 -1.31 2.22
CA ARG A 340 -18.97 -0.44 1.54
C ARG A 340 -18.69 0.83 2.32
N ALA A 341 -19.71 1.48 2.88
CA ALA A 341 -19.54 2.65 3.74
C ALA A 341 -18.69 2.37 4.99
N ARG A 342 -18.92 1.23 5.65
CA ARG A 342 -18.10 0.80 6.80
C ARG A 342 -16.67 0.46 6.40
N SER A 343 -16.49 -0.17 5.24
CA SER A 343 -15.17 -0.51 4.70
C SER A 343 -14.38 0.75 4.34
N ALA A 344 -15.00 1.70 3.63
CA ALA A 344 -14.39 2.97 3.27
C ALA A 344 -13.98 3.78 4.51
N ARG A 345 -14.83 3.82 5.55
CA ARG A 345 -14.49 4.51 6.81
C ARG A 345 -13.28 3.90 7.53
N ARG A 346 -13.06 2.59 7.39
CA ARG A 346 -11.91 1.89 7.98
C ARG A 346 -10.66 2.03 7.12
N ASP A 347 -10.81 2.11 5.80
CA ASP A 347 -9.70 2.22 4.86
C ASP A 347 -9.30 3.68 4.62
N GLN A 348 -8.60 4.24 5.61
CA GLN A 348 -8.10 5.62 5.54
C GLN A 348 -7.13 5.84 4.37
N LYS A 349 -6.41 4.80 3.93
CA LYS A 349 -5.46 4.92 2.81
C LYS A 349 -6.20 5.23 1.52
N THR A 350 -7.25 4.47 1.21
CA THR A 350 -8.05 4.69 0.00
C THR A 350 -8.69 6.08 -0.03
N ILE A 351 -9.16 6.58 1.12
CA ILE A 351 -9.68 7.96 1.23
C ILE A 351 -8.60 9.00 0.91
N VAL A 352 -7.37 8.82 1.41
CA VAL A 352 -6.25 9.73 1.11
C VAL A 352 -5.92 9.73 -0.38
N PHE A 353 -5.83 8.55 -1.00
CA PHE A 353 -5.54 8.43 -2.44
C PHE A 353 -6.66 9.03 -3.31
N GLN A 354 -7.92 8.89 -2.90
CA GLN A 354 -9.06 9.35 -3.67
C GLN A 354 -9.32 10.87 -3.54
N LEU A 355 -8.99 11.47 -2.39
CA LEU A 355 -9.34 12.87 -2.10
C LEU A 355 -8.12 13.79 -2.03
N VAL A 356 -7.06 13.38 -1.32
CA VAL A 356 -5.91 14.27 -1.05
C VAL A 356 -5.05 14.41 -2.30
N ILE A 357 -4.77 13.32 -3.02
CA ILE A 357 -3.90 13.36 -4.19
C ILE A 357 -4.46 14.24 -5.32
N PRO A 358 -5.72 14.06 -5.77
CA PRO A 358 -6.30 14.97 -6.78
C PRO A 358 -6.34 16.42 -6.32
N ALA A 359 -6.65 16.67 -5.03
CA ALA A 359 -6.68 18.01 -4.47
C ALA A 359 -5.29 18.68 -4.48
N VAL A 360 -4.23 17.95 -4.15
CA VAL A 360 -2.86 18.46 -4.17
C VAL A 360 -2.40 18.76 -5.60
N PHE A 361 -2.68 17.85 -6.55
CA PHE A 361 -2.34 18.09 -7.96
C PHE A 361 -3.09 19.28 -8.55
N LEU A 362 -4.40 19.43 -8.23
CA LEU A 362 -5.17 20.61 -8.63
C LEU A 362 -4.61 21.88 -8.00
N LEU A 363 -4.29 21.87 -6.70
CA LEU A 363 -3.74 23.03 -6.03
C LEU A 363 -2.40 23.45 -6.65
N PHE A 364 -1.49 22.50 -6.87
CA PHE A 364 -0.19 22.76 -7.46
C PHE A 364 -0.31 23.25 -8.90
N GLY A 365 -1.18 22.62 -9.70
CA GLY A 365 -1.41 23.05 -11.08
C GLY A 365 -2.05 24.45 -11.17
N LEU A 366 -3.02 24.76 -10.31
CA LEU A 366 -3.61 26.10 -10.24
C LEU A 366 -2.60 27.16 -9.76
N LEU A 367 -1.70 26.80 -8.85
CA LEU A 367 -0.59 27.67 -8.43
C LEU A 367 0.37 27.95 -9.60
N LEU A 368 0.69 26.92 -10.39
CA LEU A 368 1.56 27.04 -11.55
C LEU A 368 0.96 27.96 -12.63
N LEU A 369 -0.36 27.89 -12.86
CA LEU A 369 -1.06 28.82 -13.74
C LEU A 369 -0.98 30.28 -13.25
N LYS A 370 -0.96 30.50 -11.94
CA LYS A 370 -0.79 31.85 -11.37
C LYS A 370 0.63 32.41 -11.48
N LEU A 371 1.65 31.56 -11.59
CA LEU A 371 3.04 32.00 -11.74
C LEU A 371 3.35 32.54 -13.15
N LYS A 372 2.43 32.36 -14.11
CA LYS A 372 2.60 32.88 -15.46
C LYS A 372 2.60 34.42 -15.40
N PRO A 373 3.63 35.09 -15.96
CA PRO A 373 3.72 36.55 -15.93
C PRO A 373 2.48 37.16 -16.58
N HIS A 374 1.96 38.22 -15.95
CA HIS A 374 0.78 38.91 -16.42
C HIS A 374 0.96 39.35 -17.89
N PRO A 375 -0.04 39.20 -18.76
CA PRO A 375 0.10 39.52 -20.18
C PRO A 375 0.38 41.01 -20.42
N ASP A 376 -0.01 41.88 -19.49
CA ASP A 376 0.27 43.31 -19.57
C ASP A 376 1.73 43.59 -19.21
N GLN A 377 2.56 43.63 -20.25
CA GLN A 377 3.94 44.09 -20.13
C GLN A 377 3.96 45.58 -19.77
N GLN A 378 4.58 45.91 -18.64
CA GLN A 378 4.76 47.30 -18.22
C GLN A 378 5.71 48.04 -19.18
N ALA A 379 5.55 49.36 -19.27
CA ALA A 379 6.48 50.19 -20.03
C ALA A 379 7.89 50.09 -19.42
N VAL A 380 8.88 49.81 -20.26
CA VAL A 380 10.29 49.76 -19.82
C VAL A 380 10.98 51.04 -20.24
N MET A 381 11.47 51.81 -19.26
CA MET A 381 12.33 52.97 -19.51
C MET A 381 13.73 52.50 -19.89
N PHE A 382 14.29 53.05 -20.97
CA PHE A 382 15.65 52.73 -21.40
C PHE A 382 16.66 53.56 -20.62
N THR A 383 17.11 53.00 -19.50
CA THR A 383 18.14 53.57 -18.63
C THR A 383 19.16 52.51 -18.26
N THR A 384 20.42 52.91 -18.16
CA THR A 384 21.52 52.04 -17.74
C THR A 384 21.51 51.75 -16.24
N SER A 385 20.69 52.46 -15.46
CA SER A 385 20.47 52.22 -14.01
C SER A 385 19.96 50.81 -13.70
N ASN A 386 19.28 50.17 -14.65
CA ASN A 386 18.76 48.81 -14.48
C ASN A 386 19.83 47.74 -14.75
N PHE A 387 21.00 48.13 -15.26
CA PHE A 387 22.10 47.22 -15.49
C PHE A 387 22.93 47.04 -14.22
N ASN A 388 23.31 45.80 -13.93
CA ASN A 388 24.06 45.40 -12.73
C ASN A 388 23.52 46.03 -11.42
N PRO A 389 22.24 45.79 -11.06
CA PRO A 389 21.59 46.46 -9.93
C PRO A 389 22.22 46.15 -8.56
N LEU A 390 23.01 45.07 -8.48
CA LEU A 390 23.66 44.62 -7.24
C LEU A 390 24.99 45.34 -6.94
N LEU A 391 25.44 46.26 -7.79
CA LEU A 391 26.68 47.00 -7.55
C LEU A 391 26.46 48.17 -6.58
N TYR A 392 27.37 48.32 -5.61
CA TYR A 392 27.39 49.44 -4.65
C TYR A 392 27.57 50.76 -5.40
N GLY A 393 26.61 51.69 -5.27
CA GLY A 393 26.62 52.99 -5.97
C GLY A 393 25.39 53.22 -6.85
N GLY A 394 24.50 52.23 -6.98
CA GLY A 394 23.20 52.38 -7.62
C GLY A 394 23.28 52.31 -9.14
N GLY A 395 23.24 51.09 -9.68
CA GLY A 395 22.85 50.80 -11.06
C GLY A 395 23.72 51.42 -12.16
N GLY A 396 24.45 50.58 -12.89
CA GLY A 396 25.26 51.03 -14.02
C GLY A 396 26.12 49.91 -14.58
N ALA A 397 26.44 50.00 -15.87
CA ALA A 397 27.38 49.11 -16.53
C ALA A 397 28.71 49.83 -16.78
N PRO A 398 29.85 49.11 -16.82
CA PRO A 398 31.06 49.65 -17.41
C PRO A 398 30.78 49.96 -18.88
N ILE A 399 31.15 51.16 -19.32
CA ILE A 399 30.99 51.61 -20.71
C ILE A 399 32.38 51.77 -21.31
N PRO A 400 32.89 50.75 -22.03
CA PRO A 400 34.08 50.90 -22.84
C PRO A 400 33.90 52.05 -23.82
N PHE A 401 34.76 53.06 -23.70
CA PHE A 401 34.69 54.25 -24.53
C PHE A 401 36.10 54.65 -24.96
N ASP A 402 36.28 54.81 -26.27
CA ASP A 402 37.48 55.40 -26.84
C ASP A 402 37.53 56.93 -26.60
N LEU A 403 38.43 57.33 -25.70
CA LEU A 403 38.66 58.72 -25.30
C LEU A 403 39.81 59.38 -26.10
N SER A 404 40.19 58.82 -27.25
CA SER A 404 41.30 59.36 -28.07
C SER A 404 41.08 60.79 -28.54
N TYR A 405 39.82 61.20 -28.78
CA TYR A 405 39.49 62.54 -29.23
C TYR A 405 39.15 63.51 -28.09
N SER A 406 39.46 64.79 -28.30
CA SER A 406 39.10 65.85 -27.33
C SER A 406 37.58 65.98 -27.14
N ILE A 407 36.81 65.75 -28.21
CA ILE A 407 35.34 65.77 -28.16
C ILE A 407 34.79 64.57 -27.38
N SER A 408 35.37 63.38 -27.51
CA SER A 408 34.90 62.19 -26.76
C SER A 408 35.18 62.35 -25.26
N LYS A 409 36.31 62.96 -24.86
CA LYS A 409 36.57 63.35 -23.45
C LYS A 409 35.54 64.35 -22.91
N LYS A 410 35.11 65.32 -23.72
CA LYS A 410 34.06 66.28 -23.32
C LYS A 410 32.71 65.57 -23.14
N ILE A 411 32.29 64.76 -24.11
CA ILE A 411 31.03 64.00 -24.06
C ILE A 411 31.01 63.04 -22.87
N ALA A 412 32.12 62.33 -22.64
CA ALA A 412 32.31 61.43 -21.52
C ALA A 412 31.94 62.07 -20.16
N SER A 413 32.27 63.35 -19.97
CA SER A 413 31.94 64.08 -18.74
C SER A 413 30.45 64.39 -18.54
N TYR A 414 29.62 64.20 -19.58
CA TYR A 414 28.18 64.42 -19.60
C TYR A 414 27.36 63.12 -19.64
N ILE A 415 28.00 61.95 -19.57
CA ILE A 415 27.32 60.64 -19.50
C ILE A 415 26.91 60.37 -18.04
N ASP A 416 25.63 60.11 -17.80
CA ASP A 416 25.11 59.71 -16.48
C ASP A 416 24.54 58.28 -16.52
N GLY A 417 24.66 57.53 -15.42
CA GLY A 417 24.06 56.20 -15.26
C GLY A 417 24.97 55.01 -15.59
N GLY A 418 26.27 55.25 -15.77
CA GLY A 418 27.31 54.23 -15.92
C GLY A 418 28.68 54.87 -15.71
N TRP A 419 29.73 54.07 -15.52
CA TRP A 419 31.09 54.59 -15.46
C TRP A 419 31.83 54.25 -16.75
N ILE A 420 32.68 55.20 -17.15
CA ILE A 420 33.44 55.08 -18.38
C ILE A 420 34.65 54.20 -18.11
N GLN A 421 34.76 53.13 -18.89
CA GLN A 421 35.95 52.31 -18.96
C GLN A 421 36.77 52.81 -20.14
N GLU A 422 37.90 53.45 -19.85
CA GLU A 422 38.80 53.93 -20.88
C GLU A 422 39.34 52.77 -21.72
N PHE A 423 39.25 52.90 -23.05
CA PHE A 423 39.86 51.98 -23.99
C PHE A 423 41.37 51.85 -23.74
N LYS A 424 41.87 50.62 -23.71
CA LYS A 424 43.31 50.33 -23.64
C LYS A 424 43.71 49.44 -24.81
N PRO A 425 44.85 49.71 -25.47
CA PRO A 425 45.34 48.83 -26.53
C PRO A 425 45.50 47.39 -26.02
N SER A 426 44.86 46.43 -26.69
CA SER A 426 44.95 45.01 -26.33
C SER A 426 46.13 44.32 -26.99
N ALA A 427 46.71 43.32 -26.31
CA ALA A 427 47.69 42.41 -26.91
C ALA A 427 47.04 41.36 -27.83
N TYR A 428 45.73 41.12 -27.68
CA TYR A 428 44.97 40.23 -28.54
C TYR A 428 44.81 40.80 -29.95
N ARG A 429 45.02 39.97 -30.96
CA ARG A 429 44.74 40.25 -32.37
C ARG A 429 43.90 39.14 -32.98
N PHE A 430 43.06 39.48 -33.94
CA PHE A 430 42.33 38.46 -34.70
C PHE A 430 43.28 37.53 -35.48
N PRO A 431 42.94 36.24 -35.66
CA PRO A 431 43.78 35.26 -36.36
C PRO A 431 44.24 35.70 -37.77
N ASP A 432 43.41 36.46 -38.51
CA ASP A 432 43.72 37.05 -39.82
C ASP A 432 43.65 38.59 -39.77
N SER A 433 44.56 39.23 -39.03
CA SER A 433 44.48 40.68 -38.77
C SER A 433 44.46 41.59 -40.02
N GLU A 434 45.18 41.23 -41.09
CA GLU A 434 45.21 42.02 -42.33
C GLU A 434 43.87 42.00 -43.07
N LYS A 435 43.24 40.81 -43.14
CA LYS A 435 41.93 40.63 -43.75
C LYS A 435 40.84 41.32 -42.92
N ALA A 436 40.88 41.14 -41.59
CA ALA A 436 39.94 41.80 -40.69
C ALA A 436 40.04 43.33 -40.77
N LEU A 437 41.25 43.88 -40.94
CA LEU A 437 41.46 45.30 -41.17
C LEU A 437 40.90 45.75 -42.52
N ALA A 438 41.15 45.01 -43.60
CA ALA A 438 40.59 45.32 -44.92
C ALA A 438 39.06 45.29 -44.92
N ASP A 439 38.45 44.29 -44.27
CA ASP A 439 37.00 44.17 -44.12
C ASP A 439 36.43 45.31 -43.27
N ALA A 440 37.09 45.68 -42.17
CA ALA A 440 36.68 46.80 -41.32
C ALA A 440 36.75 48.16 -42.06
N ILE A 441 37.81 48.38 -42.85
CA ILE A 441 37.95 49.57 -43.70
C ILE A 441 36.89 49.57 -44.81
N GLY A 442 36.59 48.42 -45.40
CA GLY A 442 35.53 48.28 -46.39
C GLY A 442 34.13 48.57 -45.84
N ALA A 443 33.87 48.20 -44.58
CA ALA A 443 32.56 48.36 -43.95
C ALA A 443 32.33 49.75 -43.33
N ALA A 444 33.34 50.33 -42.68
CA ALA A 444 33.21 51.55 -41.87
C ALA A 444 34.12 52.70 -42.34
N GLY A 445 34.88 52.52 -43.42
CA GLY A 445 35.80 53.51 -43.95
C GLY A 445 37.18 53.50 -43.27
N PRO A 446 38.13 54.27 -43.82
CA PRO A 446 39.54 54.23 -43.40
C PRO A 446 39.80 54.86 -42.03
N SER A 447 38.92 55.72 -41.52
CA SER A 447 39.06 56.38 -40.20
C SER A 447 38.46 55.54 -39.06
N LEU A 448 37.20 55.13 -39.21
CA LEU A 448 36.43 54.44 -38.18
C LEU A 448 36.69 52.93 -38.15
N GLY A 449 36.94 52.30 -39.31
CA GLY A 449 37.19 50.85 -39.43
C GLY A 449 38.29 50.33 -38.50
N PRO A 450 39.51 50.89 -38.54
CA PRO A 450 40.60 50.46 -37.65
C PRO A 450 40.27 50.62 -36.16
N LYS A 451 39.48 51.65 -35.79
CA LYS A 451 39.07 51.90 -34.41
C LYS A 451 38.05 50.88 -33.92
N LEU A 452 37.04 50.57 -34.74
CA LEU A 452 36.07 49.53 -34.44
C LEU A 452 36.75 48.17 -34.28
N LEU A 453 37.73 47.86 -35.14
CA LEU A 453 38.52 46.64 -35.00
C LEU A 453 39.30 46.61 -33.68
N SER A 454 40.01 47.69 -33.35
CA SER A 454 40.78 47.79 -32.10
C SER A 454 39.90 47.71 -30.84
N MET A 455 38.72 48.35 -30.86
CA MET A 455 37.73 48.24 -29.79
C MET A 455 37.21 46.81 -29.69
N SER A 456 36.97 46.13 -30.82
CA SER A 456 36.54 44.73 -30.82
C SER A 456 37.60 43.82 -30.21
N GLU A 457 38.89 44.01 -30.53
CA GLU A 457 40.00 43.28 -29.93
C GLU A 457 40.11 43.53 -28.40
N PHE A 458 39.89 44.78 -27.97
CA PHE A 458 39.84 45.13 -26.54
C PHE A 458 38.68 44.46 -25.82
N LEU A 459 37.49 44.47 -26.40
CA LEU A 459 36.31 43.82 -25.82
C LEU A 459 36.50 42.30 -25.72
N MET A 460 37.14 41.69 -26.71
CA MET A 460 37.43 40.24 -26.70
C MET A 460 38.51 39.86 -25.69
N SER A 461 39.60 40.62 -25.59
CA SER A 461 40.66 40.36 -24.62
C SER A 461 40.20 40.52 -23.18
N THR A 462 39.38 41.55 -22.92
CA THR A 462 38.94 41.88 -21.56
C THR A 462 37.62 41.22 -21.15
N LEU A 463 37.12 40.27 -21.95
CA LEU A 463 35.86 39.56 -21.72
C LEU A 463 35.85 38.83 -20.36
N ASN A 464 36.96 38.20 -19.99
CA ASN A 464 37.10 37.41 -18.75
C ASN A 464 37.74 38.19 -17.58
N GLU A 465 38.22 39.41 -17.82
CA GLU A 465 38.97 40.16 -16.81
C GLU A 465 38.08 40.91 -15.81
N THR A 466 36.83 41.20 -16.19
CA THR A 466 35.90 41.96 -15.33
C THR A 466 34.79 41.09 -14.78
N TYR A 467 34.64 41.04 -13.45
CA TYR A 467 33.48 40.46 -12.73
C TYR A 467 32.13 41.14 -13.07
N GLN A 468 32.14 42.22 -13.85
CA GLN A 468 31.00 43.08 -14.14
C GLN A 468 30.54 42.90 -15.58
N SER A 469 29.24 42.66 -15.77
CA SER A 469 28.66 42.50 -17.11
C SER A 469 28.69 43.80 -17.90
N ARG A 470 29.26 43.76 -19.10
CA ARG A 470 29.23 44.84 -20.09
C ARG A 470 28.11 44.60 -21.09
N TYR A 471 27.23 45.60 -21.24
CA TYR A 471 26.07 45.51 -22.12
C TYR A 471 26.24 46.31 -23.42
N GLY A 472 27.27 47.14 -23.52
CA GLY A 472 27.60 47.86 -24.73
C GLY A 472 28.89 48.67 -24.59
N ALA A 473 29.40 49.15 -25.72
CA ALA A 473 30.59 49.97 -25.86
C ALA A 473 30.35 51.05 -26.92
N ILE A 474 31.11 52.15 -26.85
CA ILE A 474 30.94 53.33 -27.69
C ILE A 474 32.25 53.66 -28.38
N VAL A 475 32.19 53.86 -29.70
CA VAL A 475 33.29 54.36 -30.52
C VAL A 475 32.81 55.62 -31.24
N MET A 476 33.58 56.70 -31.14
CA MET A 476 33.27 57.98 -31.77
C MET A 476 34.11 58.18 -33.03
N ASP A 477 33.52 58.83 -34.03
CA ASP A 477 34.26 59.35 -35.17
C ASP A 477 34.86 60.72 -34.85
N GLU A 478 35.74 61.19 -35.72
CA GLU A 478 36.20 62.57 -35.68
C GLU A 478 35.04 63.55 -35.91
N GLN A 479 35.14 64.74 -35.34
CA GLN A 479 34.18 65.78 -35.64
C GLN A 479 34.39 66.25 -37.08
N ASN A 480 33.36 66.14 -37.91
CA ASN A 480 33.42 66.63 -39.29
C ASN A 480 33.56 68.16 -39.31
N GLU A 481 34.08 68.70 -40.40
CA GLU A 481 34.27 70.16 -40.59
C GLU A 481 32.96 70.96 -40.44
N ASP A 482 31.83 70.34 -40.80
CA ASP A 482 30.48 70.90 -40.65
C ASP A 482 29.96 70.90 -39.20
N GLY A 483 30.76 70.41 -38.25
CA GLY A 483 30.41 70.28 -36.83
C GLY A 483 29.57 69.05 -36.50
N SER A 484 29.27 68.18 -37.47
CA SER A 484 28.53 66.93 -37.24
C SER A 484 29.37 65.89 -36.50
N LEU A 485 28.71 65.09 -35.65
CA LEU A 485 29.34 64.07 -34.81
C LEU A 485 28.79 62.69 -35.17
N GLY A 486 29.67 61.77 -35.54
CA GLY A 486 29.35 60.36 -35.75
C GLY A 486 29.72 59.51 -34.53
N TYR A 487 28.87 58.54 -34.18
CA TYR A 487 29.16 57.56 -33.14
C TYR A 487 28.60 56.18 -33.49
N THR A 488 29.29 55.14 -33.04
CA THR A 488 28.90 53.74 -33.21
C THR A 488 28.75 53.08 -31.84
N VAL A 489 27.61 52.42 -31.64
CA VAL A 489 27.32 51.64 -30.44
C VAL A 489 27.50 50.16 -30.74
N LEU A 490 28.47 49.55 -30.06
CA LEU A 490 28.66 48.10 -30.05
C LEU A 490 27.85 47.53 -28.89
N HIS A 491 26.69 46.94 -29.15
CA HIS A 491 25.81 46.44 -28.10
C HIS A 491 25.97 44.93 -27.90
N ASN A 492 25.78 44.47 -26.67
CA ASN A 492 25.74 43.04 -26.35
C ASN A 492 24.30 42.53 -26.50
N SER A 493 24.09 41.60 -27.43
CA SER A 493 22.77 41.02 -27.71
C SER A 493 22.21 40.15 -26.57
N SER A 494 23.00 39.85 -25.54
CA SER A 494 22.53 39.18 -24.32
C SER A 494 21.47 39.99 -23.56
N CYS A 495 21.48 41.32 -23.69
CA CYS A 495 20.42 42.19 -23.19
C CYS A 495 19.59 42.73 -24.36
N GLN A 496 18.31 42.35 -24.42
CA GLN A 496 17.40 42.72 -25.50
C GLN A 496 17.21 44.23 -25.68
N HIS A 497 17.45 45.03 -24.63
CA HIS A 497 17.27 46.48 -24.64
C HIS A 497 18.60 47.25 -24.65
N ALA A 498 19.74 46.57 -24.83
CA ALA A 498 21.05 47.24 -24.81
C ALA A 498 21.17 48.32 -25.88
N ALA A 499 20.98 47.97 -27.16
CA ALA A 499 21.14 48.91 -28.27
C ALA A 499 20.38 50.24 -28.08
N PRO A 500 19.04 50.26 -27.88
CA PRO A 500 18.32 51.52 -27.71
C PRO A 500 18.69 52.26 -26.41
N THR A 501 19.13 51.54 -25.37
CA THR A 501 19.57 52.16 -24.10
C THR A 501 20.88 52.94 -24.29
N TYR A 502 21.87 52.37 -24.95
CA TYR A 502 23.15 53.05 -25.21
C TYR A 502 23.01 54.19 -26.23
N ILE A 503 22.10 54.07 -27.20
CA ILE A 503 21.75 55.16 -28.12
C ILE A 503 21.11 56.33 -27.35
N ASN A 504 20.13 56.05 -26.48
CA ASN A 504 19.50 57.10 -25.65
C ASN A 504 20.51 57.77 -24.70
N LEU A 505 21.41 56.97 -24.11
CA LEU A 505 22.49 57.46 -23.26
C LEU A 505 23.38 58.45 -24.01
N MET A 506 23.83 58.07 -25.21
CA MET A 506 24.73 58.89 -26.02
C MET A 506 24.05 60.17 -26.53
N ASN A 507 22.82 60.06 -27.03
CA ASN A 507 22.05 61.22 -27.48
C ASN A 507 21.77 62.20 -26.32
N SER A 508 21.52 61.70 -25.11
CA SER A 508 21.36 62.54 -23.91
C SER A 508 22.67 63.27 -23.56
N ALA A 509 23.82 62.59 -23.64
CA ALA A 509 25.12 63.20 -23.39
C ALA A 509 25.46 64.29 -24.43
N ILE A 510 25.19 64.04 -25.72
CA ILE A 510 25.37 65.02 -26.80
C ILE A 510 24.43 66.22 -26.60
N LEU A 511 23.18 66.00 -26.21
CA LEU A 511 22.23 67.09 -25.92
C LEU A 511 22.74 68.00 -24.79
N ARG A 512 23.28 67.41 -23.72
CA ARG A 512 23.84 68.17 -22.58
C ARG A 512 25.08 68.96 -22.98
N LEU A 513 25.91 68.39 -23.84
CA LEU A 513 27.07 69.09 -24.40
C LEU A 513 26.62 70.28 -25.26
N ALA A 514 25.66 70.06 -26.16
CA ALA A 514 25.17 71.09 -27.08
C ALA A 514 24.46 72.25 -26.35
N THR A 515 23.71 71.94 -25.28
CA THR A 515 22.98 72.94 -24.48
C THR A 515 23.79 73.54 -23.33
N SER A 516 24.98 73.00 -23.04
CA SER A 516 25.79 73.30 -21.85
C SER A 516 25.02 73.18 -20.52
N ASN A 517 23.92 72.42 -20.49
CA ASN A 517 23.06 72.24 -19.33
C ASN A 517 22.97 70.76 -18.95
N ARG A 518 23.47 70.41 -17.76
CA ARG A 518 23.48 69.01 -17.25
C ARG A 518 22.09 68.48 -16.92
N ASN A 519 21.11 69.35 -16.69
CA ASN A 519 19.76 68.95 -16.30
C ASN A 519 18.89 68.51 -17.49
N MET A 520 19.36 68.71 -18.72
CA MET A 520 18.63 68.25 -19.91
C MET A 520 18.74 66.73 -20.06
N THR A 521 17.60 66.05 -20.23
CA THR A 521 17.50 64.59 -20.36
C THR A 521 16.59 64.19 -21.50
N ILE A 522 16.91 63.08 -22.17
CA ILE A 522 16.02 62.43 -23.13
C ILE A 522 15.49 61.15 -22.50
N HIS A 523 14.17 61.03 -22.45
CA HIS A 523 13.49 59.86 -21.90
C HIS A 523 12.92 59.01 -23.04
N THR A 524 13.58 57.90 -23.33
CA THR A 524 13.06 56.89 -24.26
C THR A 524 12.48 55.71 -23.48
N ARG A 525 11.31 55.24 -23.90
CA ARG A 525 10.62 54.09 -23.30
C ARG A 525 10.07 53.17 -24.37
N ASN A 526 10.15 51.86 -24.11
CA ASN A 526 9.39 50.88 -24.88
C ASN A 526 8.05 50.67 -24.19
N HIS A 527 6.96 50.99 -24.88
CA HIS A 527 5.61 50.75 -24.39
C HIS A 527 4.89 49.86 -25.40
N PRO A 528 4.67 48.58 -25.08
CA PRO A 528 3.94 47.68 -25.96
C PRO A 528 2.52 48.18 -26.24
N LEU A 529 2.04 47.95 -27.45
CA LEU A 529 0.65 48.21 -27.80
C LEU A 529 -0.28 47.22 -27.07
N PRO A 530 -1.53 47.62 -26.79
CA PRO A 530 -2.51 46.69 -26.21
C PRO A 530 -2.74 45.50 -27.15
N MET A 531 -2.87 44.32 -26.56
CA MET A 531 -3.11 43.08 -27.31
C MET A 531 -4.45 43.14 -28.07
N THR A 532 -4.47 42.57 -29.28
CA THR A 532 -5.71 42.45 -30.05
C THR A 532 -6.62 41.37 -29.47
N LYS A 533 -7.92 41.40 -29.83
CA LYS A 533 -8.88 40.39 -29.38
C LYS A 533 -8.47 38.96 -29.76
N SER A 534 -7.87 38.78 -30.95
CA SER A 534 -7.40 37.45 -31.39
C SER A 534 -6.21 36.97 -30.57
N GLN A 535 -5.26 37.85 -30.24
CA GLN A 535 -4.12 37.51 -29.36
C GLN A 535 -4.59 37.16 -27.95
N HIS A 536 -5.57 37.89 -27.41
CA HIS A 536 -6.16 37.59 -26.11
C HIS A 536 -6.85 36.22 -26.12
N LEU A 537 -7.71 35.94 -27.11
CA LEU A 537 -8.35 34.62 -27.27
C LEU A 537 -7.32 33.49 -27.34
N GLN A 538 -6.29 33.64 -28.15
CA GLN A 538 -5.25 32.62 -28.31
C GLN A 538 -4.48 32.36 -27.01
N HIS A 539 -4.27 33.39 -26.19
CA HIS A 539 -3.67 33.23 -24.86
C HIS A 539 -4.60 32.51 -23.89
N HIS A 540 -5.88 32.88 -23.89
CA HIS A 540 -6.93 32.21 -23.11
C HIS A 540 -7.05 30.74 -23.48
N ASP A 541 -6.98 30.40 -24.77
CA ASP A 541 -7.05 29.02 -25.25
C ASP A 541 -5.86 28.18 -24.76
N LEU A 542 -4.65 28.76 -24.72
CA LEU A 542 -3.46 28.08 -24.18
C LEU A 542 -3.56 27.87 -22.67
N ASP A 543 -4.02 28.89 -21.93
CA ASP A 543 -4.24 28.77 -20.49
C ASP A 543 -5.32 27.72 -20.21
N ALA A 544 -6.38 27.71 -21.03
CA ALA A 544 -7.45 26.75 -20.95
C ALA A 544 -6.99 25.31 -21.15
N PHE A 545 -6.21 25.09 -22.20
CA PHE A 545 -5.62 23.79 -22.51
C PHE A 545 -4.72 23.28 -21.38
N SER A 546 -3.88 24.15 -20.82
CA SER A 546 -3.00 23.79 -19.71
C SER A 546 -3.78 23.43 -18.43
N ALA A 547 -4.85 24.17 -18.12
CA ALA A 547 -5.75 23.85 -17.01
C ALA A 547 -6.46 22.50 -17.21
N ALA A 548 -6.92 22.22 -18.44
CA ALA A 548 -7.57 20.94 -18.76
C ALA A 548 -6.64 19.75 -18.50
N ILE A 549 -5.37 19.82 -18.95
CA ILE A 549 -4.37 18.76 -18.69
C ILE A 549 -4.19 18.51 -17.19
N ILE A 550 -4.06 19.58 -16.40
CA ILE A 550 -3.91 19.48 -14.94
C ILE A 550 -5.11 18.77 -14.30
N VAL A 551 -6.33 19.12 -14.71
CA VAL A 551 -7.55 18.49 -14.20
C VAL A 551 -7.61 17.02 -14.60
N THR A 552 -7.30 16.69 -15.86
CA THR A 552 -7.30 15.30 -16.34
C THR A 552 -6.32 14.44 -15.55
N ILE A 553 -5.11 14.95 -15.29
CA ILE A 553 -4.11 14.23 -14.47
C ILE A 553 -4.66 14.01 -13.06
N ALA A 554 -5.22 15.04 -12.41
CA ALA A 554 -5.75 14.91 -11.05
C ALA A 554 -6.89 13.88 -10.97
N PHE A 555 -7.80 13.85 -11.94
CA PHE A 555 -8.97 12.97 -11.94
C PHE A 555 -8.66 11.54 -12.41
N SER A 556 -7.55 11.32 -13.13
CA SER A 556 -7.14 9.98 -13.59
C SER A 556 -6.90 8.97 -12.46
N PHE A 557 -6.58 9.44 -11.25
CA PHE A 557 -6.34 8.61 -10.08
C PHE A 557 -7.63 8.08 -9.41
N ILE A 558 -8.77 8.73 -9.66
CA ILE A 558 -10.03 8.37 -8.98
C ILE A 558 -10.55 6.99 -9.42
N PRO A 559 -10.66 6.66 -10.73
CA PRO A 559 -11.08 5.32 -11.16
C PRO A 559 -10.17 4.19 -10.66
N ALA A 560 -8.85 4.44 -10.57
CA ALA A 560 -7.90 3.46 -10.04
C ALA A 560 -8.22 3.10 -8.57
N SER A 561 -8.70 4.07 -7.78
CA SER A 561 -9.10 3.83 -6.39
C SER A 561 -10.33 2.92 -6.26
N PHE A 562 -11.26 2.93 -7.22
CA PHE A 562 -12.45 2.07 -7.21
C PHE A 562 -12.15 0.60 -7.54
N ALA A 563 -11.09 0.34 -8.30
CA ALA A 563 -10.69 -1.01 -8.66
C ALA A 563 -10.17 -1.81 -7.45
N VAL A 564 -9.45 -1.15 -6.52
CA VAL A 564 -8.76 -1.81 -5.40
C VAL A 564 -9.73 -2.58 -4.47
N PRO A 565 -10.86 -2.00 -4.00
CA PRO A 565 -11.83 -2.76 -3.21
C PRO A 565 -12.40 -3.97 -3.93
N ILE A 566 -12.63 -3.87 -5.25
CA ILE A 566 -13.20 -4.97 -6.06
C ILE A 566 -12.20 -6.12 -6.18
N VAL A 567 -10.92 -5.81 -6.41
CA VAL A 567 -9.84 -6.81 -6.47
C VAL A 567 -9.69 -7.49 -5.10
N LYS A 568 -9.69 -6.72 -4.02
CA LYS A 568 -9.61 -7.26 -2.65
C LYS A 568 -10.79 -8.17 -2.31
N GLU A 569 -12.01 -7.82 -2.75
CA GLU A 569 -13.19 -8.68 -2.57
C GLU A 569 -13.12 -9.99 -3.37
N ARG A 570 -12.38 -10.00 -4.50
CA ARG A 570 -12.11 -11.20 -5.30
C ARG A 570 -11.05 -12.09 -4.66
N GLU A 571 -9.96 -11.50 -4.16
CA GLU A 571 -8.86 -12.24 -3.51
C GLU A 571 -9.31 -12.95 -2.23
N VAL A 572 -10.07 -12.25 -1.38
CA VAL A 572 -10.62 -12.82 -0.13
C VAL A 572 -11.79 -13.76 -0.41
N LYS A 573 -12.19 -13.95 -1.67
CA LYS A 573 -13.37 -14.72 -2.10
C LYS A 573 -14.70 -14.23 -1.49
N ALA A 574 -14.71 -13.01 -0.92
CA ALA A 574 -15.90 -12.41 -0.33
C ALA A 574 -17.02 -12.21 -1.35
N LYS A 575 -16.67 -11.83 -2.60
CA LYS A 575 -17.64 -11.74 -3.70
C LYS A 575 -18.32 -13.09 -3.96
N HIS A 576 -17.55 -14.18 -3.96
CA HIS A 576 -18.09 -15.52 -4.19
C HIS A 576 -19.03 -15.94 -3.04
N GLN A 577 -18.62 -15.69 -1.79
CA GLN A 577 -19.45 -15.97 -0.63
C GLN A 577 -20.78 -15.21 -0.66
N GLN A 578 -20.77 -13.93 -1.08
CA GLN A 578 -21.99 -13.13 -1.22
C GLN A 578 -22.95 -13.68 -2.28
N LEU A 579 -22.42 -14.13 -3.42
CA LEU A 579 -23.22 -14.76 -4.48
C LEU A 579 -23.83 -16.09 -4.00
N LEU A 580 -23.08 -16.89 -3.24
CA LEU A 580 -23.58 -18.12 -2.62
C LEU A 580 -24.70 -17.85 -1.58
N SER A 581 -24.66 -16.71 -0.90
CA SER A 581 -25.73 -16.27 0.02
C SER A 581 -26.99 -15.75 -0.68
N GLY A 582 -27.11 -15.89 -2.00
CA GLY A 582 -28.31 -15.49 -2.76
C GLY A 582 -28.33 -14.03 -3.21
N VAL A 583 -27.21 -13.29 -3.12
CA VAL A 583 -27.13 -11.94 -3.68
C VAL A 583 -27.09 -12.00 -5.20
N SER A 584 -28.02 -11.30 -5.86
CA SER A 584 -28.01 -11.22 -7.32
C SER A 584 -26.80 -10.41 -7.82
N ILE A 585 -26.24 -10.82 -8.96
CA ILE A 585 -25.10 -10.15 -9.60
C ILE A 585 -25.43 -8.69 -9.93
N LEU A 586 -26.67 -8.42 -10.34
CA LEU A 586 -27.15 -7.07 -10.64
C LEU A 586 -27.18 -6.19 -9.38
N SER A 587 -27.64 -6.71 -8.23
CA SER A 587 -27.67 -5.97 -6.97
C SER A 587 -26.26 -5.61 -6.52
N TYR A 588 -25.32 -6.53 -6.68
CA TYR A 588 -23.90 -6.30 -6.41
C TYR A 588 -23.30 -5.16 -7.24
N TRP A 589 -23.47 -5.18 -8.57
CA TRP A 589 -22.90 -4.16 -9.43
C TRP A 589 -23.61 -2.81 -9.31
N ALA A 590 -24.94 -2.79 -9.16
CA ALA A 590 -25.71 -1.57 -8.94
C ALA A 590 -25.29 -0.87 -7.64
N SER A 591 -25.17 -1.63 -6.54
CA SER A 591 -24.69 -1.12 -5.25
C SER A 591 -23.24 -0.59 -5.34
N THR A 592 -22.38 -1.29 -6.08
CA THR A 592 -20.98 -0.90 -6.29
C THR A 592 -20.88 0.41 -7.07
N TYR A 593 -21.56 0.49 -8.23
CA TYR A 593 -21.59 1.68 -9.06
C TYR A 593 -22.17 2.90 -8.32
N LEU A 594 -23.26 2.71 -7.55
CA LEU A 594 -23.86 3.79 -6.77
C LEU A 594 -22.90 4.32 -5.70
N TRP A 595 -22.17 3.43 -5.02
CA TRP A 595 -21.16 3.83 -4.05
C TRP A 595 -20.00 4.59 -4.70
N ASP A 596 -19.51 4.12 -5.84
CA ASP A 596 -18.41 4.75 -6.56
C ASP A 596 -18.83 6.14 -7.07
N PHE A 597 -20.06 6.28 -7.56
CA PHE A 597 -20.65 7.57 -7.95
C PHE A 597 -20.72 8.55 -6.77
N ILE A 598 -21.25 8.13 -5.61
CA ILE A 598 -21.29 8.96 -4.40
C ILE A 598 -19.88 9.37 -3.98
N SER A 599 -18.93 8.44 -4.05
CA SER A 599 -17.55 8.69 -3.67
C SER A 599 -16.82 9.61 -4.66
N PHE A 600 -17.20 9.60 -5.95
CA PHE A 600 -16.69 10.51 -6.98
C PHE A 600 -17.20 11.95 -6.83
N LEU A 601 -18.41 12.16 -6.29
CA LEU A 601 -18.95 13.51 -6.07
C LEU A 601 -18.12 14.33 -5.07
N LEU A 602 -17.51 13.67 -4.08
CA LEU A 602 -16.68 14.35 -3.08
C LEU A 602 -15.45 15.05 -3.68
N PRO A 603 -14.50 14.38 -4.35
CA PRO A 603 -13.36 15.06 -4.98
C PRO A 603 -13.78 16.05 -6.07
N SER A 604 -14.86 15.77 -6.80
CA SER A 604 -15.43 16.70 -7.79
C SER A 604 -15.88 18.01 -7.14
N SER A 605 -16.53 17.94 -5.98
CA SER A 605 -16.95 19.13 -5.23
C SER A 605 -15.76 19.96 -4.72
N PHE A 606 -14.69 19.30 -4.25
CA PHE A 606 -13.46 19.96 -3.84
C PHE A 606 -12.77 20.65 -5.02
N ALA A 607 -12.72 20.00 -6.19
CA ALA A 607 -12.16 20.60 -7.39
C ALA A 607 -12.90 21.89 -7.78
N ILE A 608 -14.24 21.85 -7.80
CA ILE A 608 -15.07 23.03 -8.09
C ILE A 608 -14.80 24.15 -7.06
N ALA A 609 -14.69 23.80 -5.77
CA ALA A 609 -14.38 24.77 -4.73
C ALA A 609 -12.99 25.42 -4.92
N PHE A 610 -11.97 24.66 -5.34
CA PHE A 610 -10.66 25.21 -5.70
C PHE A 610 -10.76 26.18 -6.87
N PHE A 611 -11.43 25.80 -7.96
CA PHE A 611 -11.64 26.70 -9.10
C PHE A 611 -12.37 27.97 -8.71
N TYR A 612 -13.38 27.90 -7.85
CA TYR A 612 -14.09 29.08 -7.36
C TYR A 612 -13.19 30.01 -6.52
N ILE A 613 -12.38 29.45 -5.62
CA ILE A 613 -11.47 30.23 -4.77
C ILE A 613 -10.39 30.91 -5.63
N PHE A 614 -9.80 30.17 -6.57
CA PHE A 614 -8.77 30.72 -7.46
C PHE A 614 -9.34 31.66 -8.52
N GLY A 615 -10.56 31.40 -9.01
CA GLY A 615 -11.28 32.24 -9.97
C GLY A 615 -11.68 33.59 -9.41
N LYS A 616 -12.03 33.70 -8.12
CA LYS A 616 -12.24 35.01 -7.47
C LYS A 616 -11.00 35.91 -7.40
N HIS A 617 -9.82 35.33 -7.51
CA HIS A 617 -8.55 36.06 -7.58
C HIS A 617 -7.98 36.14 -9.02
N CYS A 618 -8.69 35.59 -10.01
CA CYS A 618 -8.22 35.52 -11.40
C CYS A 618 -9.34 35.96 -12.35
N PRO A 619 -9.30 37.19 -12.89
CA PRO A 619 -10.34 37.70 -13.81
C PRO A 619 -10.44 36.94 -15.15
N LEU A 620 -9.59 35.94 -15.40
CA LEU A 620 -9.57 35.11 -16.61
C LEU A 620 -10.46 33.85 -16.52
N LEU A 621 -10.88 33.44 -15.32
CA LEU A 621 -11.67 32.22 -15.08
C LEU A 621 -13.23 32.33 -15.16
N PRO A 622 -13.90 33.50 -15.17
CA PRO A 622 -15.36 33.52 -15.19
C PRO A 622 -15.99 33.02 -16.50
N ASN A 623 -15.26 33.03 -17.61
CA ASN A 623 -15.80 32.64 -18.93
C ASN A 623 -15.64 31.15 -19.26
N PHE A 624 -15.14 30.35 -18.32
CA PHE A 624 -14.88 28.93 -18.56
C PHE A 624 -16.12 28.03 -18.39
N PHE A 625 -17.19 28.57 -17.80
CA PHE A 625 -18.44 27.84 -17.48
C PHE A 625 -19.70 28.63 -17.89
N ALA A 626 -19.56 29.65 -18.75
CA ALA A 626 -20.68 30.39 -19.32
C ALA A 626 -21.04 29.85 -20.70
#